data_AF-A0A5K1K6I7-F1
#
_entry.id   AF-A0A5K1K6I7-F1
#
_cell.length_a   1.000
_cell.length_b   1.000
_cell.length_c   1.000
_cell.angle_alpha   90.00
_cell.angle_beta   90.00
_cell.angle_gamma   90.00
#
_symmetry.space_group_name_H-M   'P 1'
#
loop_
_entity.id
_entity.type
_entity.pdbx_description
1 polymer ?
#
loop_
_entity_poly.entity_id
_entity_poly.type
_entity_poly.pdbx_seq_one_letter_code
_entity_poly.pdbx_strand_id
1 'polypeptide(L)'
;MSVSKLPFIPFTVSNYADSQRNVYRSDRDSYRGELRHGLNGQLAESTGISDIQMPYSKEKYARLVVWCLRLMLDGWPWHIPFTNLSDIKGGAAPLRLLVDLLHSGTLRFIPAPEHVWRRALHDPDSVLPHVMAAAKLPPLPRTIQPLQFSLDRFRDLTTARGLCAPSSRNPSPRPCASRRRPAPAPAVERILDPRNLDPLLTAPIGPGSSQTTHERHQRCDTNKARHRPVSNPEGKPMRARKVGVLTSPFVLDGLASPGPSTVPAPRSRPMKPLSAHRLPLLVNDHLGGYCAPGAVQGGGESEVEGIDSDAEDEYDSGGHQAKRRRML
;
A
#
# COMPACT_ATOMS: atom_id res chain seq x y z
N MET A 1 -62.68 -9.86 -9.87
CA MET A 1 -61.51 -9.06 -9.47
C MET A 1 -60.68 -9.90 -8.52
N SER A 2 -59.58 -10.47 -8.98
CA SER A 2 -58.75 -11.40 -8.20
C SER A 2 -57.63 -10.63 -7.52
N VAL A 3 -57.66 -10.57 -6.19
CA VAL A 3 -56.69 -9.83 -5.37
C VAL A 3 -55.63 -10.82 -4.93
N SER A 4 -54.42 -10.70 -5.49
CA SER A 4 -53.27 -11.53 -5.17
C SER A 4 -52.81 -11.28 -3.72
N LYS A 5 -53.14 -12.22 -2.82
CA LYS A 5 -52.62 -12.28 -1.45
C LYS A 5 -51.15 -12.69 -1.49
N LEU A 6 -50.26 -11.71 -1.44
CA LEU A 6 -48.84 -11.94 -1.16
C LEU A 6 -48.71 -12.33 0.34
N PRO A 7 -48.12 -13.49 0.66
CA PRO A 7 -47.89 -13.88 2.03
C PRO A 7 -46.84 -12.96 2.67
N PHE A 8 -47.21 -12.37 3.80
CA PHE A 8 -46.30 -11.60 4.64
C PHE A 8 -45.32 -12.57 5.30
N ILE A 9 -44.05 -12.52 4.88
CA ILE A 9 -42.97 -13.27 5.52
C ILE A 9 -42.49 -12.43 6.70
N PRO A 10 -42.72 -12.86 7.96
CA PRO A 10 -42.24 -12.11 9.12
C PRO A 10 -40.71 -12.10 9.13
N PHE A 11 -40.12 -10.93 9.28
CA PHE A 11 -38.68 -10.78 9.54
C PHE A 11 -38.37 -11.39 10.90
N THR A 12 -37.87 -12.62 10.94
CA THR A 12 -37.40 -13.24 12.17
C THR A 12 -36.03 -12.65 12.53
N VAL A 13 -35.94 -12.07 13.73
CA VAL A 13 -34.74 -11.42 14.30
C VAL A 13 -33.58 -12.41 14.55
N SER A 14 -33.82 -13.71 14.36
CA SER A 14 -32.93 -14.81 14.76
C SER A 14 -31.71 -15.05 13.87
N ASN A 15 -31.55 -14.36 12.72
CA ASN A 15 -30.46 -14.65 11.77
C ASN A 15 -29.26 -13.67 11.82
N TYR A 16 -29.24 -12.74 12.79
CA TYR A 16 -28.11 -11.82 12.98
C TYR A 16 -26.94 -12.43 13.76
N ALA A 17 -27.17 -13.48 14.56
CA ALA A 17 -26.11 -14.14 15.31
C ALA A 17 -25.14 -14.93 14.40
N ASP A 18 -25.66 -15.60 13.37
CA ASP A 18 -24.82 -16.35 12.40
C ASP A 18 -24.10 -15.45 11.40
N SER A 19 -24.55 -14.20 11.23
CA SER A 19 -23.84 -13.20 10.41
C SER A 19 -22.53 -12.72 11.05
N GLN A 20 -22.27 -13.06 12.33
CA GLN A 20 -21.06 -12.59 13.03
C GLN A 20 -19.84 -13.49 12.85
N ARG A 21 -20.00 -14.73 12.38
CA ARG A 21 -18.86 -15.50 11.87
C ARG A 21 -18.68 -15.18 10.40
N ASN A 22 -18.31 -13.93 10.10
CA ASN A 22 -17.61 -13.65 8.86
C ASN A 22 -16.35 -14.53 8.88
N VAL A 23 -16.46 -15.71 8.26
CA VAL A 23 -15.34 -16.62 8.06
C VAL A 23 -14.36 -15.87 7.19
N TYR A 24 -13.43 -15.17 7.84
CA TYR A 24 -12.36 -14.47 7.16
C TYR A 24 -11.68 -15.50 6.27
N ARG A 25 -11.71 -15.26 4.97
CA ARG A 25 -11.16 -16.20 3.98
C ARG A 25 -9.65 -16.35 4.08
N SER A 26 -8.98 -15.44 4.81
CA SER A 26 -7.55 -15.46 5.06
C SER A 26 -7.25 -15.00 6.49
N ASP A 27 -6.21 -15.60 7.10
CA ASP A 27 -5.66 -15.15 8.39
C ASP A 27 -5.36 -13.65 8.37
N ARG A 28 -4.89 -13.17 7.23
CA ARG A 28 -4.61 -11.75 7.00
C ARG A 28 -5.84 -10.88 7.23
N ASP A 29 -7.00 -11.27 6.73
CA ASP A 29 -8.24 -10.51 6.90
C ASP A 29 -8.78 -10.61 8.33
N SER A 30 -8.57 -11.75 9.00
CA SER A 30 -8.89 -11.91 10.42
C SER A 30 -8.10 -10.91 11.27
N TYR A 31 -6.76 -10.86 11.13
CA TYR A 31 -5.93 -9.89 11.84
C TYR A 31 -6.28 -8.42 11.49
N ARG A 32 -6.70 -8.13 10.26
CA ARG A 32 -7.17 -6.78 9.88
C ARG A 32 -8.46 -6.40 10.56
N GLY A 33 -9.41 -7.33 10.65
CA GLY A 33 -10.68 -7.14 11.35
C GLY A 33 -10.44 -6.87 12.83
N GLU A 34 -9.61 -7.70 13.44
CA GLU A 34 -9.21 -7.60 14.85
C GLU A 34 -8.50 -6.27 15.15
N LEU A 35 -7.49 -5.88 14.36
CA LEU A 35 -6.82 -4.59 14.53
C LEU A 35 -7.77 -3.40 14.41
N ARG A 36 -8.69 -3.43 13.44
CA ARG A 36 -9.68 -2.35 13.29
C ARG A 36 -10.61 -2.29 14.49
N HIS A 37 -11.12 -3.43 14.94
CA HIS A 37 -12.01 -3.48 16.07
C HIS A 37 -11.31 -3.00 17.35
N GLY A 38 -10.11 -3.50 17.63
CA GLY A 38 -9.36 -3.13 18.83
C GLY A 38 -8.88 -1.68 18.83
N LEU A 39 -8.35 -1.16 17.70
CA LEU A 39 -7.95 0.26 17.62
C LEU A 39 -9.16 1.21 17.69
N ASN A 40 -10.28 0.86 17.05
CA ASN A 40 -11.49 1.68 17.15
C ASN A 40 -12.07 1.63 18.56
N GLY A 41 -12.04 0.46 19.22
CA GLY A 41 -12.45 0.30 20.62
C GLY A 41 -11.63 1.17 21.56
N GLN A 42 -10.30 1.09 21.50
CA GLN A 42 -9.44 1.93 22.33
C GLN A 42 -9.63 3.44 22.06
N LEU A 43 -9.86 3.81 20.80
CA LEU A 43 -10.10 5.21 20.43
C LEU A 43 -11.47 5.68 20.95
N ALA A 44 -12.51 4.85 20.86
CA ALA A 44 -13.83 5.11 21.40
C ALA A 44 -13.80 5.23 22.93
N GLU A 45 -13.09 4.35 23.61
CA GLU A 45 -12.89 4.39 25.06
C GLU A 45 -12.16 5.67 25.49
N SER A 46 -11.10 6.06 24.76
CA SER A 46 -10.31 7.25 25.09
C SER A 46 -11.06 8.56 24.83
N THR A 47 -11.98 8.57 23.86
CA THR A 47 -12.68 9.79 23.42
C THR A 47 -14.12 9.89 23.92
N GLY A 48 -14.73 8.78 24.34
CA GLY A 48 -16.15 8.66 24.65
C GLY A 48 -17.07 8.62 23.43
N ILE A 49 -16.53 8.49 22.21
CA ILE A 49 -17.30 8.51 20.96
C ILE A 49 -17.37 7.09 20.39
N SER A 50 -18.53 6.42 20.48
CA SER A 50 -18.71 5.01 20.08
C SER A 50 -18.45 4.75 18.59
N ASP A 51 -18.76 5.71 17.73
CA ASP A 51 -18.79 5.51 16.28
C ASP A 51 -17.50 5.96 15.60
N ILE A 52 -16.46 6.29 16.37
CA ILE A 52 -15.21 6.77 15.81
C ILE A 52 -14.44 5.63 15.13
N GLN A 53 -14.04 5.86 13.89
CA GLN A 53 -13.20 4.94 13.13
C GLN A 53 -11.81 5.52 12.97
N MET A 54 -10.79 4.66 13.14
CA MET A 54 -9.40 5.04 13.00
C MET A 54 -9.09 5.46 11.54
N PRO A 55 -8.70 6.73 11.30
CA PRO A 55 -8.28 7.16 9.98
C PRO A 55 -6.84 6.72 9.69
N TYR A 56 -6.63 6.05 8.55
CA TYR A 56 -5.30 5.64 8.09
C TYR A 56 -4.67 6.60 7.06
N SER A 57 -5.40 7.62 6.61
CA SER A 57 -4.80 8.72 5.81
C SER A 57 -3.98 9.60 6.74
N LYS A 58 -2.80 9.98 6.27
CA LYS A 58 -1.84 10.79 7.02
C LYS A 58 -2.46 12.10 7.50
N GLU A 59 -3.15 12.79 6.60
CA GLU A 59 -3.78 14.09 6.85
C GLU A 59 -4.95 13.94 7.82
N LYS A 60 -5.79 12.90 7.64
CA LYS A 60 -6.92 12.65 8.53
C LYS A 60 -6.47 12.22 9.93
N TYR A 61 -5.45 11.39 10.03
CA TYR A 61 -4.86 10.99 11.30
C TYR A 61 -4.28 12.19 12.05
N ALA A 62 -3.42 12.97 11.40
CA ALA A 62 -2.82 14.16 12.00
C ALA A 62 -3.86 15.17 12.45
N ARG A 63 -4.89 15.45 11.62
CA ARG A 63 -5.93 16.44 11.94
C ARG A 63 -6.94 15.94 12.97
N LEU A 64 -7.48 14.74 12.80
CA LEU A 64 -8.56 14.26 13.66
C LEU A 64 -8.02 13.68 14.97
N VAL A 65 -7.07 12.75 14.89
CA VAL A 65 -6.59 12.02 16.07
C VAL A 65 -5.62 12.90 16.87
N VAL A 66 -4.59 13.44 16.21
CA VAL A 66 -3.54 14.18 16.91
C VAL A 66 -3.97 15.60 17.24
N TRP A 67 -4.49 16.36 16.27
CA TRP A 67 -4.88 17.75 16.49
C TRP A 67 -6.21 17.89 17.22
N CYS A 68 -7.32 17.34 16.70
CA CYS A 68 -8.64 17.55 17.34
C CYS A 68 -8.79 16.79 18.66
N LEU A 69 -8.43 15.49 18.68
CA LEU A 69 -8.65 14.64 19.85
C LEU A 69 -7.49 14.67 20.85
N ARG A 70 -6.36 15.28 20.50
CA ARG A 70 -5.16 15.36 21.36
C ARG A 70 -4.64 13.99 21.78
N LEU A 71 -4.78 12.98 20.91
CA LEU A 71 -4.30 11.62 21.14
C LEU A 71 -3.22 11.24 20.13
N MET A 72 -2.29 10.38 20.51
CA MET A 72 -1.33 9.77 19.59
C MET A 72 -1.22 8.27 19.83
N LEU A 73 -0.97 7.53 18.76
CA LEU A 73 -0.73 6.09 18.83
C LEU A 73 0.73 5.81 19.18
N ASP A 74 0.97 5.31 20.38
CA ASP A 74 2.29 4.89 20.87
C ASP A 74 2.50 3.38 20.67
N GLY A 75 3.76 2.95 20.60
CA GLY A 75 4.12 1.54 20.42
C GLY A 75 4.06 1.01 18.99
N TRP A 76 3.83 1.87 17.99
CA TRP A 76 3.85 1.45 16.58
C TRP A 76 5.28 1.10 16.11
N PRO A 77 5.53 -0.05 15.47
CA PRO A 77 6.85 -0.40 14.99
C PRO A 77 7.35 0.53 13.87
N TRP A 78 8.58 1.04 14.00
CA TRP A 78 9.18 2.00 13.05
C TRP A 78 9.34 1.45 11.62
N HIS A 79 9.51 0.13 11.47
CA HIS A 79 9.70 -0.53 10.17
C HIS A 79 8.38 -0.83 9.45
N ILE A 80 7.24 -0.71 10.13
CA ILE A 80 5.92 -0.90 9.53
C ILE A 80 5.37 0.49 9.19
N PRO A 81 5.20 0.84 7.90
CA PRO A 81 4.67 2.14 7.53
C PRO A 81 3.23 2.30 8.03
N PHE A 82 2.90 3.49 8.53
CA PHE A 82 1.52 3.81 8.90
C PHE A 82 0.71 4.11 7.64
N THR A 83 0.03 3.08 7.13
CA THR A 83 -0.86 3.13 5.96
C THR A 83 -2.11 2.32 6.24
N ASN A 84 -3.05 2.27 5.29
CA ASN A 84 -4.20 1.38 5.40
C ASN A 84 -3.72 -0.07 5.56
N LEU A 85 -4.32 -0.83 6.48
CA LEU A 85 -3.92 -2.21 6.79
C LEU A 85 -3.94 -3.15 5.57
N SER A 86 -4.74 -2.82 4.54
CA SER A 86 -4.76 -3.52 3.26
C SER A 86 -3.44 -3.38 2.49
N ASP A 87 -2.79 -2.22 2.62
CA ASP A 87 -1.65 -1.82 1.79
C ASP A 87 -0.30 -2.22 2.39
N ILE A 88 -0.29 -2.62 3.67
CA ILE A 88 0.89 -3.13 4.37
C ILE A 88 1.43 -4.34 3.60
N LYS A 89 2.71 -4.28 3.22
CA LYS A 89 3.42 -5.36 2.52
C LYS A 89 3.95 -6.38 3.53
N GLY A 90 4.28 -7.58 3.07
CA GLY A 90 4.81 -8.65 3.93
C GLY A 90 3.79 -9.70 4.40
N GLY A 91 2.59 -9.72 3.81
CA GLY A 91 1.58 -10.76 4.10
C GLY A 91 0.90 -10.56 5.46
N ALA A 92 0.66 -11.65 6.18
CA ALA A 92 -0.01 -11.63 7.49
C ALA A 92 0.94 -11.32 8.66
N ALA A 93 2.26 -11.51 8.50
CA ALA A 93 3.20 -11.41 9.61
C ALA A 93 3.26 -10.01 10.27
N PRO A 94 3.31 -8.89 9.53
CA PRO A 94 3.29 -7.56 10.15
C PRO A 94 1.98 -7.25 10.87
N LEU A 95 0.86 -7.78 10.36
CA LEU A 95 -0.45 -7.59 10.99
C LEU A 95 -0.54 -8.39 12.29
N ARG A 96 -0.03 -9.64 12.29
CA ARG A 96 0.07 -10.44 13.51
C ARG A 96 0.90 -9.73 14.58
N LEU A 97 2.06 -9.18 14.20
CA LEU A 97 2.89 -8.40 15.12
C LEU A 97 2.12 -7.22 15.74
N LEU A 98 1.37 -6.47 14.93
CA LEU A 98 0.56 -5.36 15.42
C LEU A 98 -0.55 -5.83 16.38
N VAL A 99 -1.16 -6.99 16.12
CA VAL A 99 -2.16 -7.62 17.00
C VAL A 99 -1.52 -8.02 18.32
N ASP A 100 -0.36 -8.67 18.29
CA ASP A 100 0.40 -9.07 19.49
C ASP A 100 0.78 -7.82 20.34
N LEU A 101 1.18 -6.73 19.68
CA LEU A 101 1.48 -5.45 20.35
C LEU A 101 0.24 -4.77 20.93
N LEU A 102 -0.92 -4.93 20.28
CA LEU A 102 -2.20 -4.42 20.77
C LEU A 102 -2.65 -5.20 22.01
N HIS A 103 -2.61 -6.53 21.98
CA HIS A 103 -2.97 -7.38 23.12
C HIS A 103 -2.03 -7.23 24.31
N SER A 104 -0.73 -7.02 24.06
CA SER A 104 0.22 -6.73 25.14
C SER A 104 0.05 -5.34 25.75
N GLY A 105 -0.80 -4.47 25.18
CA GLY A 105 -0.97 -3.08 25.61
C GLY A 105 0.23 -2.17 25.30
N THR A 106 1.17 -2.65 24.47
CA THR A 106 2.30 -1.87 23.97
C THR A 106 1.81 -0.86 22.93
N LEU A 107 0.93 -1.30 22.04
CA LEU A 107 0.25 -0.45 21.07
C LEU A 107 -1.00 0.13 21.72
N ARG A 108 -0.98 1.43 22.03
CA ARG A 108 -2.08 2.13 22.72
C ARG A 108 -2.13 3.62 22.37
N PHE A 109 -3.30 4.23 22.57
CA PHE A 109 -3.42 5.68 22.50
C PHE A 109 -2.95 6.34 23.80
N ILE A 110 -2.14 7.38 23.67
CA ILE A 110 -1.67 8.23 24.78
C ILE A 110 -2.01 9.70 24.49
N PRO A 111 -2.17 10.54 25.53
CA PRO A 111 -2.30 11.98 25.34
C PRO A 111 -1.13 12.55 24.55
N ALA A 112 -1.43 13.28 23.49
CA ALA A 112 -0.42 13.86 22.63
C ALA A 112 0.26 15.05 23.34
N PRO A 113 1.59 15.07 23.46
CA PRO A 113 2.30 16.24 23.97
C PRO A 113 2.05 17.47 23.11
N GLU A 114 2.09 18.63 23.76
CA GLU A 114 1.69 19.90 23.14
C GLU A 114 2.45 20.26 21.86
N HIS A 115 3.76 20.06 21.87
CA HIS A 115 4.60 20.32 20.70
C HIS A 115 4.27 19.39 19.52
N VAL A 116 3.74 18.19 19.76
CA VAL A 116 3.41 17.24 18.70
C VAL A 116 2.09 17.61 18.03
N TRP A 117 1.04 17.89 18.81
CA TRP A 117 -0.22 18.27 18.19
C TRP A 117 -0.14 19.62 17.48
N ARG A 118 0.62 20.62 18.00
CA ARG A 118 0.83 21.88 17.25
C ARG A 118 1.50 21.64 15.90
N ARG A 119 2.43 20.68 15.84
CA ARG A 119 3.12 20.30 14.60
C ARG A 119 2.18 19.61 13.61
N ALA A 120 1.24 18.80 14.09
CA ALA A 120 0.31 18.04 13.25
C ALA A 120 -0.50 18.91 12.28
N LEU A 121 -0.75 20.18 12.63
CA LEU A 121 -1.46 21.12 11.76
C LEU A 121 -0.63 21.58 10.56
N HIS A 122 0.69 21.74 10.75
CA HIS A 122 1.60 22.26 9.74
C HIS A 122 2.34 21.17 8.95
N ASP A 123 2.69 20.07 9.63
CA ASP A 123 3.46 18.97 9.07
C ASP A 123 2.86 17.61 9.53
N PRO A 124 1.88 17.08 8.78
CA PRO A 124 1.21 15.83 9.13
C PRO A 124 2.12 14.60 9.01
N ASP A 125 3.16 14.64 8.17
CA ASP A 125 4.08 13.51 7.98
C ASP A 125 4.96 13.29 9.21
N SER A 126 5.34 14.37 9.89
CA SER A 126 6.19 14.30 11.10
C SER A 126 5.53 13.65 12.32
N VAL A 127 4.20 13.59 12.35
CA VAL A 127 3.42 13.07 13.49
C VAL A 127 2.90 11.65 13.27
N LEU A 128 3.31 11.00 12.18
CA LEU A 128 2.90 9.62 11.90
C LEU A 128 3.53 8.65 12.91
N PRO A 129 2.81 7.61 13.36
CA PRO A 129 3.29 6.70 14.41
C PRO A 129 4.65 6.07 14.11
N HIS A 130 4.86 5.57 12.89
CA HIS A 130 6.12 4.97 12.49
C HIS A 130 7.29 5.98 12.45
N VAL A 131 7.02 7.25 12.09
CA VAL A 131 8.03 8.33 12.07
C VAL A 131 8.42 8.70 13.50
N MET A 132 7.43 8.84 14.38
CA MET A 132 7.67 9.09 15.80
C MET A 132 8.42 7.94 16.47
N ALA A 133 8.09 6.70 16.13
CA ALA A 133 8.81 5.53 16.61
C ALA A 133 10.27 5.52 16.13
N ALA A 134 10.52 5.87 14.87
CA ALA A 134 11.87 6.00 14.32
C ALA A 134 12.67 7.11 15.05
N ALA A 135 12.03 8.21 15.42
CA ALA A 135 12.65 9.29 16.17
C ALA A 135 12.97 8.93 17.64
N LYS A 136 12.23 8.00 18.24
CA LYS A 136 12.48 7.46 19.59
C LYS A 136 13.62 6.46 19.64
N LEU A 137 14.04 5.89 18.51
CA LEU A 137 15.17 4.99 18.50
C LEU A 137 16.42 5.74 18.99
N PRO A 138 17.27 5.11 19.84
CA PRO A 138 18.56 5.71 20.17
C PRO A 138 19.25 6.03 18.85
N PRO A 139 19.89 7.21 18.72
CA PRO A 139 20.56 7.57 17.48
C PRO A 139 21.44 6.38 17.12
N LEU A 140 21.15 5.74 15.97
CA LEU A 140 21.94 4.62 15.51
C LEU A 140 23.40 5.03 15.68
N PRO A 141 24.25 4.23 16.34
CA PRO A 141 25.65 4.57 16.47
C PRO A 141 26.07 4.94 15.07
N ARG A 142 26.39 6.24 14.88
CA ARG A 142 26.82 6.77 13.60
C ARG A 142 28.21 6.16 13.42
N THR A 143 28.26 4.87 13.09
CA THR A 143 29.48 4.11 12.85
C THR A 143 30.18 4.65 11.60
N ILE A 144 29.43 5.36 10.77
CA ILE A 144 30.00 6.44 9.97
C ILE A 144 30.18 7.61 10.93
N GLN A 145 31.33 7.66 11.63
CA GLN A 145 31.79 8.93 12.18
C GLN A 145 31.60 9.94 11.06
N PRO A 146 30.89 11.07 11.27
CA PRO A 146 30.81 12.09 10.25
C PRO A 146 32.25 12.31 9.83
N LEU A 147 32.59 11.95 8.58
CA LEU A 147 33.94 12.16 8.09
C LEU A 147 34.18 13.62 8.41
N GLN A 148 35.10 13.88 9.35
CA GLN A 148 35.55 15.21 9.67
C GLN A 148 36.25 15.62 8.39
N PHE A 149 35.48 16.11 7.43
CA PHE A 149 36.04 16.75 6.26
C PHE A 149 36.69 17.98 6.85
N SER A 150 38.00 17.88 7.12
CA SER A 150 38.78 19.04 7.50
C SER A 150 38.56 20.07 6.41
N LEU A 151 38.28 21.30 6.82
CA LEU A 151 38.08 22.42 5.91
C LEU A 151 39.31 22.59 4.99
N ASP A 152 40.47 22.10 5.43
CA ASP A 152 41.71 21.99 4.66
C ASP A 152 41.60 21.12 3.41
N ARG A 153 40.80 20.04 3.42
CA ARG A 153 40.60 19.19 2.22
C ARG A 153 39.88 19.92 1.09
N PHE A 154 39.11 20.97 1.41
CA PHE A 154 38.43 21.81 0.41
C PHE A 154 39.23 23.05 0.00
N ARG A 155 40.43 23.27 0.56
CA ARG A 155 41.31 24.38 0.13
C ARG A 155 41.81 24.19 -1.30
N ASP A 156 41.98 22.95 -1.74
CA ASP A 156 42.40 22.65 -3.12
C ASP A 156 41.32 23.00 -4.15
N LEU A 157 40.04 22.98 -3.76
CA LEU A 157 38.90 23.33 -4.63
C LEU A 157 38.57 24.83 -4.63
N THR A 158 39.02 25.55 -3.59
CA THR A 158 38.83 27.00 -3.47
C THR A 158 40.07 27.79 -3.89
N THR A 159 41.20 27.13 -4.13
CA THR A 159 42.37 27.76 -4.75
C THR A 159 42.01 28.11 -6.19
N ALA A 160 41.62 29.37 -6.38
CA ALA A 160 41.34 29.94 -7.68
C ALA A 160 42.51 29.63 -8.62
N ARG A 161 42.25 28.76 -9.60
CA ARG A 161 43.19 28.48 -10.69
C ARG A 161 43.40 29.80 -11.44
N GLY A 162 44.53 30.43 -11.16
CA GLY A 162 45.18 31.49 -11.93
C GLY A 162 44.25 32.44 -12.68
N LEU A 163 43.78 33.48 -12.00
CA LEU A 163 43.41 34.71 -12.69
C LEU A 163 44.36 35.81 -12.25
N CYS A 164 45.18 36.20 -13.21
CA CYS A 164 46.08 37.34 -13.17
C CYS A 164 45.36 38.59 -12.63
N ALA A 165 46.00 39.26 -11.67
CA ALA A 165 45.85 40.70 -11.50
C ALA A 165 46.44 41.42 -12.73
N PRO A 166 46.17 42.71 -13.01
CA PRO A 166 45.56 43.71 -12.12
C PRO A 166 44.52 44.62 -12.82
N SER A 167 43.73 45.38 -12.05
CA SER A 167 43.79 46.84 -12.18
C SER A 167 42.97 47.52 -11.10
N SER A 168 43.68 48.34 -10.34
CA SER A 168 43.21 49.33 -9.39
C SER A 168 42.28 50.35 -10.07
N ARG A 169 41.12 50.62 -9.46
CA ARG A 169 40.51 51.96 -9.53
C ARG A 169 39.66 52.27 -8.30
N ASN A 170 40.09 53.37 -7.68
CA ASN A 170 39.68 54.08 -6.47
C ASN A 170 38.19 54.08 -6.03
N PRO A 171 37.95 54.28 -4.71
CA PRO A 171 36.63 54.51 -4.15
C PRO A 171 36.22 56.00 -4.21
N SER A 172 34.91 56.25 -4.36
CA SER A 172 34.29 57.56 -4.13
C SER A 172 33.10 57.41 -3.18
N PRO A 173 32.93 58.27 -2.16
CA PRO A 173 31.80 58.25 -1.27
C PRO A 173 30.75 59.29 -1.68
N ARG A 174 29.48 58.88 -1.80
CA ARG A 174 28.34 59.81 -1.66
C ARG A 174 27.14 59.13 -0.97
N PRO A 175 26.54 59.78 0.03
CA PRO A 175 25.29 59.33 0.63
C PRO A 175 24.11 59.89 -0.17
N CYS A 176 23.24 59.01 -0.67
CA CYS A 176 21.98 59.42 -1.30
C CYS A 176 20.80 58.82 -0.54
N ALA A 177 20.11 59.72 0.16
CA ALA A 177 18.67 59.82 0.31
C ALA A 177 17.84 58.53 0.31
N SER A 178 17.17 58.33 1.46
CA SER A 178 16.04 57.45 1.67
C SER A 178 14.98 57.56 0.56
N ARG A 179 15.02 56.64 -0.41
CA ARG A 179 13.93 56.42 -1.36
C ARG A 179 12.79 55.72 -0.63
N ARG A 180 11.64 56.39 -0.57
CA ARG A 180 10.37 55.82 -0.12
C ARG A 180 10.08 54.54 -0.93
N ARG A 181 9.80 53.47 -0.20
CA ARG A 181 9.48 52.14 -0.71
C ARG A 181 8.16 52.23 -1.51
N PRO A 182 8.13 51.97 -2.82
CA PRO A 182 6.89 51.91 -3.59
C PRO A 182 5.99 50.82 -3.01
N ALA A 183 4.69 51.11 -2.90
CA ALA A 183 3.70 50.13 -2.47
C ALA A 183 3.75 48.90 -3.39
N PRO A 184 3.56 47.68 -2.84
CA PRO A 184 3.64 46.45 -3.62
C PRO A 184 2.56 46.46 -4.72
N ALA A 185 3.01 46.36 -5.97
CA ALA A 185 2.12 46.19 -7.12
C ALA A 185 1.29 44.90 -6.95
N PRO A 186 0.01 44.88 -7.35
CA PRO A 186 -0.83 43.69 -7.27
C PRO A 186 -0.20 42.55 -8.08
N ALA A 187 -0.17 41.35 -7.51
CA ALA A 187 0.33 40.16 -8.20
C ALA A 187 -0.60 39.83 -9.38
N VAL A 188 -0.02 39.71 -10.58
CA VAL A 188 -0.74 39.39 -11.82
C VAL A 188 -0.20 38.08 -12.37
N GLU A 189 -1.08 37.12 -12.61
CA GLU A 189 -0.73 35.87 -13.28
C GLU A 189 -0.63 36.14 -14.78
N ARG A 190 0.53 35.83 -15.38
CA ARG A 190 0.79 35.99 -16.81
C ARG A 190 1.06 34.63 -17.41
N ILE A 191 0.17 34.18 -18.28
CA ILE A 191 0.40 32.99 -19.10
C ILE A 191 1.08 33.48 -20.38
N LEU A 192 2.35 33.09 -20.57
CA LEU A 192 3.13 33.43 -21.75
C LEU A 192 2.98 32.34 -22.82
N ASP A 193 2.87 32.73 -24.08
CA ASP A 193 2.92 31.80 -25.21
C ASP A 193 4.33 31.16 -25.30
N PRO A 194 4.44 29.83 -25.42
CA PRO A 194 5.74 29.16 -25.49
C PRO A 194 6.60 29.51 -26.71
N ARG A 195 6.03 30.13 -27.76
CA ARG A 195 6.77 30.40 -29.02
C ARG A 195 7.38 31.80 -29.10
N ASN A 196 6.71 32.80 -28.56
CA ASN A 196 7.10 34.22 -28.67
C ASN A 196 7.15 34.94 -27.30
N LEU A 197 6.77 34.27 -26.20
CA LEU A 197 6.71 34.83 -24.84
C LEU A 197 5.74 36.02 -24.71
N ASP A 198 4.84 36.20 -25.67
CA ASP A 198 3.81 37.22 -25.57
C ASP A 198 2.76 36.80 -24.53
N PRO A 199 2.28 37.73 -23.68
CA PRO A 199 1.29 37.41 -22.67
C PRO A 199 -0.08 37.12 -23.32
N LEU A 200 -0.49 35.85 -23.30
CA LEU A 200 -1.77 35.38 -23.85
C LEU A 200 -2.95 35.70 -22.94
N LEU A 201 -2.71 35.65 -21.62
CA LEU A 201 -3.74 35.90 -20.63
C LEU A 201 -3.14 36.65 -19.45
N THR A 202 -3.72 37.81 -19.14
CA THR A 202 -3.38 38.63 -17.99
C THR A 202 -4.64 38.74 -17.14
N ALA A 203 -4.79 37.87 -16.14
CA ALA A 203 -5.94 37.89 -15.25
C ALA A 203 -5.53 38.49 -13.89
N PRO A 204 -6.28 39.47 -13.34
CA PRO A 204 -6.02 39.98 -12.01
C PRO A 204 -6.31 38.89 -10.96
N ILE A 205 -5.33 38.58 -10.12
CA ILE A 205 -5.49 37.67 -8.98
C ILE A 205 -6.24 38.43 -7.88
N GLY A 206 -7.55 38.60 -8.07
CA GLY A 206 -8.44 39.16 -7.05
C GLY A 206 -8.93 38.06 -6.10
N PRO A 207 -9.17 38.38 -4.81
CA PRO A 207 -9.71 37.43 -3.82
C PRO A 207 -11.13 36.91 -4.13
N GLY A 208 -11.73 37.31 -5.26
CA GLY A 208 -13.02 36.80 -5.76
C GLY A 208 -12.92 35.75 -6.88
N SER A 209 -11.72 35.39 -7.36
CA SER A 209 -11.53 34.38 -8.42
C SER A 209 -11.63 32.96 -7.86
N SER A 210 -12.83 32.60 -7.39
CA SER A 210 -13.17 31.20 -7.12
C SER A 210 -13.60 30.58 -8.44
N GLN A 211 -12.62 30.09 -9.22
CA GLN A 211 -12.94 29.14 -10.27
C GLN A 211 -13.63 27.96 -9.58
N THR A 212 -14.90 27.76 -9.91
CA THR A 212 -15.67 26.61 -9.47
C THR A 212 -14.87 25.37 -9.82
N THR A 213 -14.41 24.66 -8.80
CA THR A 213 -13.77 23.36 -8.99
C THR A 213 -14.83 22.45 -9.58
N HIS A 214 -14.87 22.33 -10.90
CA HIS A 214 -15.65 21.30 -11.58
C HIS A 214 -15.13 19.97 -11.03
N GLU A 215 -15.92 19.40 -10.13
CA GLU A 215 -15.70 18.10 -9.53
C GLU A 215 -15.57 17.11 -10.68
N ARG A 216 -14.33 16.73 -10.98
CA ARG A 216 -14.03 15.76 -12.04
C ARG A 216 -14.66 14.45 -11.59
N HIS A 217 -15.86 14.17 -12.08
CA HIS A 217 -16.52 12.89 -11.90
C HIS A 217 -15.56 11.81 -12.39
N GLN A 218 -15.03 11.06 -11.43
CA GLN A 218 -14.14 9.93 -11.70
C GLN A 218 -14.93 8.95 -12.55
N ARG A 219 -14.40 8.59 -13.73
CA ARG A 219 -15.13 7.73 -14.67
C ARG A 219 -15.54 6.44 -13.97
N CYS A 220 -16.84 6.12 -14.04
CA CYS A 220 -17.46 4.97 -13.38
C CYS A 220 -17.01 3.60 -13.93
N ASP A 221 -16.08 3.58 -14.89
CA ASP A 221 -15.51 2.39 -15.52
C ASP A 221 -14.10 2.02 -15.00
N THR A 222 -13.55 2.76 -14.03
CA THR A 222 -12.13 2.66 -13.65
C THR A 222 -11.73 1.28 -13.06
N ASN A 223 -12.68 0.41 -12.68
CA ASN A 223 -12.39 -0.95 -12.19
C ASN A 223 -13.20 -2.07 -12.90
N LYS A 224 -13.88 -1.76 -14.01
CA LYS A 224 -14.60 -2.80 -14.77
C LYS A 224 -13.63 -3.46 -15.74
N ALA A 225 -13.63 -4.78 -15.79
CA ALA A 225 -12.93 -5.54 -16.82
C ALA A 225 -13.44 -5.09 -18.19
N ARG A 226 -12.62 -4.32 -18.91
CA ARG A 226 -12.99 -3.85 -20.25
C ARG A 226 -13.05 -5.07 -21.16
N HIS A 227 -14.23 -5.32 -21.73
CA HIS A 227 -14.40 -6.35 -22.74
C HIS A 227 -13.50 -6.01 -23.94
N ARG A 228 -12.36 -6.68 -24.06
CA ARG A 228 -11.51 -6.59 -25.24
C ARG A 228 -12.02 -7.63 -26.23
N PRO A 229 -12.40 -7.24 -27.46
CA PRO A 229 -12.75 -8.21 -28.50
C PRO A 229 -11.62 -9.23 -28.65
N VAL A 230 -11.94 -10.51 -28.46
CA VAL A 230 -10.97 -11.61 -28.56
C VAL A 230 -10.61 -11.87 -30.02
N SER A 231 -11.52 -11.54 -30.95
CA SER A 231 -11.29 -11.57 -32.38
C SER A 231 -11.32 -10.15 -32.96
N ASN A 232 -10.48 -9.91 -33.96
CA ASN A 232 -10.63 -8.73 -34.79
C ASN A 232 -11.91 -8.91 -35.63
N PRO A 233 -12.91 -8.02 -35.55
CA PRO A 233 -14.16 -8.16 -36.32
C PRO A 233 -13.94 -8.16 -37.84
N GLU A 234 -12.79 -7.68 -38.31
CA GLU A 234 -12.41 -7.69 -39.73
C GLU A 234 -11.67 -8.97 -40.17
N GLY A 235 -11.57 -9.99 -39.31
CA GLY A 235 -10.91 -11.28 -39.63
C GLY A 235 -9.39 -11.19 -39.84
N LYS A 236 -8.79 -10.01 -39.65
CA LYS A 236 -7.34 -9.82 -39.80
C LYS A 236 -6.59 -10.50 -38.63
N PRO A 237 -5.38 -11.05 -38.87
CA PRO A 237 -4.59 -11.68 -37.82
C PRO A 237 -4.35 -10.70 -36.68
N MET A 238 -4.54 -11.16 -35.43
CA MET A 238 -4.25 -10.33 -34.25
C MET A 238 -2.79 -9.89 -34.29
N ARG A 239 -2.54 -8.59 -34.07
CA ARG A 239 -1.17 -8.05 -33.96
C ARG A 239 -0.39 -8.92 -32.96
N ALA A 240 0.67 -9.56 -33.44
CA ALA A 240 1.54 -10.37 -32.60
C ALA A 240 1.98 -9.55 -31.39
N ARG A 241 1.93 -10.16 -30.20
CA ARG A 241 2.39 -9.50 -28.97
C ARG A 241 3.84 -9.09 -29.19
N LYS A 242 4.10 -7.78 -29.13
CA LYS A 242 5.45 -7.23 -29.22
C LYS A 242 6.20 -7.77 -28.00
N VAL A 243 7.08 -8.75 -28.20
CA VAL A 243 7.99 -9.22 -27.16
C VAL A 243 8.88 -8.04 -26.83
N GLY A 244 8.70 -7.47 -25.64
CA GLY A 244 9.55 -6.36 -25.18
C GLY A 244 11.01 -6.78 -25.15
N VAL A 245 11.92 -5.81 -25.22
CA VAL A 245 13.36 -6.04 -25.11
C VAL A 245 13.65 -6.73 -23.78
N LEU A 246 14.00 -8.02 -23.84
CA LEU A 246 14.46 -8.79 -22.68
C LEU A 246 15.89 -8.32 -22.41
N THR A 247 16.08 -7.52 -21.36
CA THR A 247 17.43 -7.19 -20.91
C THR A 247 18.09 -8.46 -20.38
N SER A 248 19.32 -8.72 -20.81
CA SER A 248 20.11 -9.85 -20.33
C SER A 248 20.27 -9.80 -18.81
N PRO A 249 20.29 -10.95 -18.12
CA PRO A 249 20.57 -10.99 -16.69
C PRO A 249 21.99 -10.44 -16.44
N PHE A 250 22.08 -9.34 -15.68
CA PHE A 250 23.35 -8.82 -15.22
C PHE A 250 23.93 -9.76 -14.16
N VAL A 251 25.03 -10.44 -14.49
CA VAL A 251 25.88 -11.12 -13.52
C VAL A 251 26.83 -10.06 -12.97
N LEU A 252 26.76 -9.79 -11.66
CA LEU A 252 27.72 -8.93 -10.99
C LEU A 252 29.00 -9.73 -10.76
N ASP A 253 30.06 -9.38 -11.48
CA ASP A 253 31.40 -9.91 -11.23
C ASP A 253 31.85 -9.50 -9.84
N GLY A 254 32.02 -10.50 -8.96
CA GLY A 254 32.51 -10.30 -7.60
C GLY A 254 33.93 -9.73 -7.62
N LEU A 255 34.09 -8.56 -7.01
CA LEU A 255 35.39 -7.96 -6.76
C LEU A 255 36.24 -8.90 -5.90
N ALA A 256 37.24 -9.50 -6.54
CA ALA A 256 38.33 -10.21 -5.90
C ALA A 256 39.09 -9.27 -4.97
N SER A 257 39.06 -9.56 -3.67
CA SER A 257 39.97 -8.97 -2.69
C SER A 257 41.11 -9.96 -2.42
N PRO A 258 42.39 -9.57 -2.59
CA PRO A 258 43.53 -10.42 -2.29
C PRO A 258 43.94 -10.28 -0.82
N GLY A 259 43.89 -11.37 -0.07
CA GLY A 259 44.40 -11.43 1.30
C GLY A 259 44.71 -12.87 1.72
N PRO A 260 45.97 -13.21 2.08
CA PRO A 260 46.37 -14.58 2.38
C PRO A 260 46.08 -14.89 3.86
N SER A 261 45.23 -15.88 4.12
CA SER A 261 45.16 -16.50 5.44
C SER A 261 45.00 -18.01 5.30
N THR A 262 46.12 -18.66 5.61
CA THR A 262 46.35 -20.09 5.73
C THR A 262 45.54 -20.71 6.87
N VAL A 263 44.50 -21.50 6.57
CA VAL A 263 43.89 -22.48 7.51
C VAL A 263 43.29 -23.64 6.69
N PRO A 264 43.36 -24.92 7.15
CA PRO A 264 43.38 -26.07 6.26
C PRO A 264 42.00 -26.63 5.89
N ALA A 265 42.05 -27.38 4.79
CA ALA A 265 40.98 -28.02 4.04
C ALA A 265 39.89 -28.75 4.84
N PRO A 266 38.61 -28.55 4.46
CA PRO A 266 37.59 -29.58 4.56
C PRO A 266 37.48 -30.35 3.23
N ARG A 267 37.37 -31.67 3.38
CA ARG A 267 37.30 -32.71 2.34
C ARG A 267 36.31 -32.36 1.23
N SER A 268 36.83 -32.29 0.00
CA SER A 268 36.08 -32.16 -1.24
C SER A 268 35.12 -33.33 -1.45
N ARG A 269 33.81 -33.03 -1.55
CA ARG A 269 32.86 -33.93 -2.20
C ARG A 269 33.12 -33.88 -3.71
N PRO A 270 33.27 -35.03 -4.41
CA PRO A 270 33.42 -35.03 -5.86
C PRO A 270 32.13 -34.53 -6.52
N MET A 271 32.21 -33.37 -7.18
CA MET A 271 31.13 -32.88 -8.04
C MET A 271 31.06 -33.75 -9.30
N LYS A 272 29.84 -34.11 -9.68
CA LYS A 272 29.53 -34.83 -10.93
C LYS A 272 29.95 -33.99 -12.15
N PRO A 273 30.52 -34.59 -13.20
CA PRO A 273 30.85 -33.86 -14.42
C PRO A 273 29.58 -33.36 -15.12
N LEU A 274 29.58 -32.07 -15.45
CA LEU A 274 28.60 -31.40 -16.31
C LEU A 274 28.80 -31.87 -17.75
N SER A 275 28.25 -33.03 -18.09
CA SER A 275 28.05 -33.45 -19.47
C SER A 275 26.57 -33.70 -19.72
N ALA A 276 26.06 -33.16 -20.82
CA ALA A 276 24.71 -33.33 -21.37
C ALA A 276 23.67 -32.24 -21.02
N HIS A 277 23.97 -30.98 -21.35
CA HIS A 277 22.94 -30.12 -21.93
C HIS A 277 22.70 -30.54 -23.39
N ARG A 278 21.94 -31.64 -23.59
CA ARG A 278 21.26 -31.90 -24.86
C ARG A 278 19.89 -31.23 -24.78
N LEU A 279 19.76 -30.10 -25.47
CA LEU A 279 18.45 -29.51 -25.76
C LEU A 279 17.64 -30.52 -26.59
N PRO A 280 16.38 -30.80 -26.24
CA PRO A 280 15.50 -31.57 -27.12
C PRO A 280 15.15 -30.70 -28.34
N LEU A 281 15.71 -31.08 -29.50
CA LEU A 281 15.15 -30.77 -30.80
C LEU A 281 13.78 -31.45 -30.89
N LEU A 282 12.72 -30.67 -30.68
CA LEU A 282 11.36 -31.08 -31.04
C LEU A 282 11.22 -30.94 -32.56
N VAL A 283 11.65 -32.00 -33.26
CA VAL A 283 11.22 -32.30 -34.63
C VAL A 283 9.84 -32.93 -34.51
N ASN A 284 8.80 -32.17 -34.83
CA ASN A 284 7.44 -32.70 -34.98
C ASN A 284 7.19 -33.01 -36.45
N ASP A 285 7.76 -34.12 -36.91
CA ASP A 285 7.23 -34.88 -38.03
C ASP A 285 6.45 -36.05 -37.42
N HIS A 286 5.13 -36.07 -37.55
CA HIS A 286 4.31 -37.28 -37.74
C HIS A 286 2.86 -36.90 -37.97
N LEU A 287 2.59 -36.73 -39.26
CA LEU A 287 1.35 -37.08 -39.93
C LEU A 287 0.90 -38.50 -39.56
N GLY A 288 -0.41 -38.66 -39.34
CA GLY A 288 -1.16 -39.85 -39.75
C GLY A 288 -1.34 -40.95 -38.71
N GLY A 289 -2.61 -41.23 -38.37
CA GLY A 289 -2.97 -42.46 -37.66
C GLY A 289 -4.41 -42.45 -37.15
N TYR A 290 -5.36 -42.71 -38.05
CA TYR A 290 -6.75 -43.04 -37.71
C TYR A 290 -6.85 -44.41 -37.03
N CYS A 291 -7.61 -44.52 -35.94
CA CYS A 291 -8.45 -45.69 -35.62
C CYS A 291 -9.68 -45.24 -34.80
N ALA A 292 -10.86 -45.47 -35.37
CA ALA A 292 -12.14 -45.62 -34.67
C ALA A 292 -12.48 -47.14 -34.66
N PRO A 293 -13.67 -47.60 -34.23
CA PRO A 293 -14.40 -47.42 -32.97
C PRO A 293 -14.82 -48.78 -32.31
N GLY A 294 -15.45 -48.73 -31.13
CA GLY A 294 -16.19 -49.82 -30.48
C GLY A 294 -15.56 -50.27 -29.15
N ALA A 295 -16.25 -50.73 -28.12
CA ALA A 295 -17.67 -50.89 -27.77
C ALA A 295 -17.71 -51.31 -26.27
N VAL A 296 -18.91 -51.49 -25.69
CA VAL A 296 -19.23 -52.11 -24.37
C VAL A 296 -19.13 -51.13 -23.17
N GLN A 297 -20.20 -50.62 -22.52
CA GLN A 297 -21.40 -51.18 -21.87
C GLN A 297 -21.15 -51.78 -20.46
N GLY A 298 -21.85 -51.22 -19.45
CA GLY A 298 -21.92 -51.68 -18.05
C GLY A 298 -21.53 -50.55 -17.08
N GLY A 299 -22.38 -50.01 -16.21
CA GLY A 299 -23.37 -50.67 -15.37
C GLY A 299 -22.70 -51.03 -14.05
N GLY A 300 -22.87 -50.22 -13.00
CA GLY A 300 -22.18 -50.41 -11.73
C GLY A 300 -22.45 -49.29 -10.72
N GLU A 301 -23.61 -49.39 -10.09
CA GLU A 301 -23.99 -48.76 -8.82
C GLU A 301 -23.20 -49.34 -7.63
N SER A 302 -22.73 -48.47 -6.73
CA SER A 302 -22.32 -48.73 -5.34
C SER A 302 -22.13 -47.35 -4.70
N GLU A 303 -23.02 -46.81 -3.85
CA GLU A 303 -23.46 -47.30 -2.54
C GLU A 303 -22.28 -47.72 -1.68
N VAL A 304 -21.74 -46.76 -0.91
CA VAL A 304 -20.95 -47.02 0.29
C VAL A 304 -21.42 -46.09 1.40
N GLU A 305 -21.97 -46.75 2.42
CA GLU A 305 -22.08 -46.47 3.86
C GLU A 305 -21.15 -45.33 4.36
N GLY A 306 -21.57 -44.42 5.24
CA GLY A 306 -22.17 -44.71 6.54
C GLY A 306 -21.09 -44.55 7.62
N ILE A 307 -20.91 -43.32 8.14
CA ILE A 307 -20.22 -43.10 9.41
C ILE A 307 -21.05 -42.10 10.21
N ASP A 308 -21.84 -42.66 11.10
CA ASP A 308 -22.42 -42.00 12.26
C ASP A 308 -21.31 -41.52 13.19
N SER A 309 -21.44 -40.33 13.74
CA SER A 309 -20.72 -39.93 14.94
C SER A 309 -21.70 -39.23 15.85
N ASP A 310 -22.22 -40.06 16.75
CA ASP A 310 -22.89 -39.70 17.99
C ASP A 310 -22.11 -38.63 18.75
N ALA A 311 -22.80 -37.52 19.03
CA ALA A 311 -22.52 -36.68 20.18
C ALA A 311 -23.88 -36.17 20.67
N GLU A 312 -24.53 -37.03 21.46
CA GLU A 312 -25.65 -36.73 22.33
C GLU A 312 -25.24 -35.58 23.27
N ASP A 313 -25.99 -34.48 23.26
CA ASP A 313 -26.24 -33.70 24.47
C ASP A 313 -27.70 -33.21 24.43
N GLU A 314 -28.45 -33.91 25.26
CA GLU A 314 -29.88 -33.91 25.51
C GLU A 314 -30.29 -32.62 26.25
N TYR A 315 -31.09 -31.76 25.60
CA TYR A 315 -32.03 -30.88 26.31
C TYR A 315 -33.39 -30.90 25.62
N ASP A 316 -34.25 -31.67 26.25
CA ASP A 316 -35.69 -31.77 26.12
C ASP A 316 -36.39 -30.41 26.14
N SER A 317 -37.18 -30.11 25.11
CA SER A 317 -38.38 -29.27 25.25
C SER A 317 -39.28 -29.47 24.04
N GLY A 318 -40.30 -30.29 24.28
CA GLY A 318 -41.32 -30.70 23.33
C GLY A 318 -42.11 -29.56 22.69
N GLY A 319 -42.63 -29.88 21.50
CA GLY A 319 -43.51 -29.03 20.73
C GLY A 319 -44.03 -29.73 19.50
N HIS A 320 -44.70 -30.87 19.68
CA HIS A 320 -45.51 -31.50 18.64
C HIS A 320 -46.51 -30.49 18.05
N GLN A 321 -46.59 -30.31 16.72
CA GLN A 321 -47.86 -30.32 15.96
C GLN A 321 -47.68 -30.74 14.49
N ALA A 322 -48.27 -31.91 14.21
CA ALA A 322 -48.89 -32.43 12.98
C ALA A 322 -48.58 -31.82 11.59
N LYS A 323 -47.94 -32.64 10.75
CA LYS A 323 -47.97 -32.57 9.27
C LYS A 323 -49.37 -32.91 8.75
N ARG A 324 -50.05 -31.95 8.11
CA ARG A 324 -51.14 -32.24 7.17
C ARG A 324 -50.56 -32.42 5.76
N ARG A 325 -50.65 -33.66 5.26
CA ARG A 325 -50.49 -34.03 3.84
C ARG A 325 -51.49 -33.25 2.99
N ARG A 326 -51.04 -32.71 1.86
CA ARG A 326 -51.91 -32.36 0.73
C ARG A 326 -51.59 -33.33 -0.41
N MET A 327 -52.53 -34.23 -0.69
CA MET A 327 -52.63 -34.92 -1.97
C MET A 327 -53.01 -33.88 -3.05
N LEU A 328 -52.59 -34.19 -4.28
CA LEU A 328 -52.95 -33.53 -5.54
C LEU A 328 -54.46 -33.27 -5.66
#